data_AF-X1M734-F1
#
_entry.id   AF-X1M734-F1
#
_cell.length_a   1.000
_cell.length_b   1.000
_cell.length_c   1.000
_cell.angle_alpha   90.00
_cell.angle_beta   90.00
_cell.angle_gamma   90.00
#
_symmetry.space_group_name_H-M   'P 1'
#
loop_
_entity.id
_entity.type
_entity.pdbx_description
1 polymer ?
#
loop_
_entity_poly.entity_id
_entity_poly.type
_entity_poly.pdbx_seq_one_letter_code
_entity_poly.pdbx_strand_id
1 'polypeptide(L)'
;DTILMLAASGPCRFGYYATLQNLILKNLDYEYELITLDYDMPNNLRKLKRLAKGKNWFQIGEAFRFGFLKLLTLEKIEILSHKIRPYEIKKGSATRAYEEASRIIKKAFSFKKLRQAKREATSLLRKVSQDKTRHPLKVGVVGEVYTVLEPYTNLEIETKLGEMGCEVHRPVWATKYMISMLPIFNHWGPRRKYRKAARPYLKQEAGGECIVSIGGTVLYAKRGFDGIVHIAPFTCLPEIVAQGILSKVKKDLDIPILTLVLDEHTAQA
;
A
#
# COMPACT_ATOMS: atom_id res chain seq x y z
N ASP A 1 -13.13 14.75 -21.16
CA ASP A 1 -12.79 14.58 -19.72
C ASP A 1 -11.28 14.55 -19.48
N THR A 2 -10.84 14.54 -18.21
CA THR A 2 -9.41 14.52 -17.85
C THR A 2 -9.06 13.18 -17.18
N ILE A 3 -8.04 12.50 -17.68
CA ILE A 3 -7.46 11.31 -17.07
C ILE A 3 -6.22 11.72 -16.30
N LEU A 4 -6.15 11.31 -15.02
CA LEU A 4 -4.97 11.52 -14.17
C LEU A 4 -4.29 10.17 -13.92
N MET A 5 -3.01 10.09 -14.26
CA MET A 5 -2.22 8.88 -14.07
C MET A 5 -0.90 9.17 -13.35
N LEU A 6 -0.52 8.31 -12.41
CA LEU A 6 0.85 8.32 -11.87
C LEU A 6 1.79 7.69 -12.91
N ALA A 7 2.95 8.28 -13.10
CA ALA A 7 4.00 7.79 -13.97
C ALA A 7 5.31 7.67 -13.17
N ALA A 8 6.25 6.88 -13.68
CA ALA A 8 7.58 6.77 -13.10
C ALA A 8 8.63 6.79 -14.21
N SER A 9 9.80 7.37 -13.90
CA SER A 9 10.98 7.36 -14.77
C SER A 9 11.96 6.23 -14.44
N GLY A 10 11.49 5.17 -13.76
CA GLY A 10 12.31 4.04 -13.31
C GLY A 10 12.29 2.84 -14.27
N PRO A 11 13.03 1.75 -13.96
CA PRO A 11 13.14 0.56 -14.81
C PRO A 11 11.85 -0.30 -14.87
N CYS A 12 10.75 0.19 -14.31
CA CYS A 12 9.50 -0.55 -14.17
C CYS A 12 8.56 -0.24 -15.33
N ARG A 13 7.80 -1.25 -15.78
CA ARG A 13 6.74 -1.10 -16.80
C ARG A 13 5.70 -0.04 -16.46
N PHE A 14 5.54 0.29 -15.18
CA PHE A 14 4.69 1.39 -14.71
C PHE A 14 4.93 2.72 -15.45
N GLY A 15 6.16 3.00 -15.88
CA GLY A 15 6.49 4.19 -16.68
C GLY A 15 5.85 4.23 -18.07
N TYR A 16 5.45 3.09 -18.63
CA TYR A 16 4.90 2.99 -19.98
C TYR A 16 3.38 2.99 -20.04
N TYR A 17 2.69 2.67 -18.95
CA TYR A 17 1.23 2.47 -18.98
C TYR A 17 0.47 3.75 -19.38
N ALA A 18 0.90 4.93 -18.93
CA ALA A 18 0.28 6.18 -19.34
C ALA A 18 0.38 6.42 -20.85
N THR A 19 1.55 6.16 -21.43
CA THR A 19 1.78 6.27 -22.87
C THR A 19 0.95 5.26 -23.65
N LEU A 20 0.90 4.00 -23.20
CA LEU A 20 0.12 2.95 -23.84
C LEU A 20 -1.38 3.26 -23.81
N GLN A 21 -1.92 3.64 -22.64
CA GLN A 21 -3.31 4.06 -22.50
C GLN A 21 -3.62 5.24 -23.43
N ASN A 22 -2.71 6.22 -23.52
CA ASN A 22 -2.88 7.37 -24.40
C ASN A 22 -2.97 6.97 -25.89
N LEU A 23 -2.09 6.06 -26.33
CA LEU A 23 -2.09 5.56 -27.71
C LEU A 23 -3.39 4.81 -28.03
N ILE A 24 -3.84 3.92 -27.13
CA ILE A 24 -5.07 3.15 -27.30
C ILE A 24 -6.27 4.09 -27.40
N LEU A 25 -6.42 5.03 -26.47
CA LEU A 25 -7.58 5.92 -26.45
C LEU A 25 -7.60 6.89 -27.63
N LYS A 26 -6.43 7.34 -28.10
CA LYS A 26 -6.35 8.15 -29.34
C LYS A 26 -6.74 7.35 -30.57
N ASN A 27 -6.32 6.08 -30.66
CA ASN A 27 -6.68 5.20 -31.77
C ASN A 27 -8.17 4.83 -31.77
N LEU A 28 -8.87 5.02 -30.65
CA LEU A 28 -10.31 4.86 -30.50
C LEU A 28 -11.07 6.20 -30.62
N ASP A 29 -10.40 7.26 -31.08
CA ASP A 29 -10.96 8.60 -31.32
C ASP A 29 -11.61 9.26 -30.08
N TYR A 30 -11.14 8.93 -28.88
CA TYR A 30 -11.61 9.62 -27.67
C TYR A 30 -10.98 11.00 -27.50
N GLU A 31 -11.81 12.00 -27.16
CA GLU A 31 -11.36 13.33 -26.74
C GLU A 31 -11.15 13.40 -25.21
N TYR A 32 -9.90 13.52 -24.79
CA TYR A 32 -9.54 13.62 -23.38
C TYR A 32 -8.23 14.37 -23.18
N GLU A 33 -8.03 14.83 -21.95
CA GLU A 33 -6.78 15.38 -21.49
C GLU A 33 -6.07 14.36 -20.59
N LEU A 34 -4.89 13.87 -20.99
CA LEU A 34 -4.06 13.05 -20.11
C LEU A 34 -3.10 13.92 -19.29
N ILE A 35 -3.15 13.77 -17.97
CA ILE A 35 -2.21 14.36 -17.04
C ILE A 35 -1.43 13.24 -16.35
N THR A 36 -0.10 13.27 -16.49
CA THR A 36 0.80 12.36 -15.77
C THR A 36 1.49 13.06 -14.60
N LEU A 37 1.56 12.40 -13.44
CA LEU A 37 2.36 12.86 -12.29
C LEU A 37 3.54 11.91 -12.06
N ASP A 38 4.76 12.44 -12.13
CA ASP A 38 6.01 11.67 -12.00
C ASP A 38 6.90 12.25 -10.86
N TYR A 39 8.22 12.07 -10.92
CA TYR A 39 9.15 12.62 -9.92
C TYR A 39 9.50 14.10 -10.13
N ASP A 40 9.06 14.73 -11.23
CA ASP A 40 9.27 16.16 -11.52
C ASP A 40 8.21 17.01 -10.82
N MET A 41 8.47 17.32 -9.55
CA MET A 41 7.56 18.11 -8.71
C MET A 41 7.24 19.50 -9.28
N PRO A 42 8.19 20.31 -9.79
CA PRO A 42 7.88 21.58 -10.44
C PRO A 42 6.89 21.46 -11.61
N ASN A 43 7.07 20.46 -12.47
CA ASN A 43 6.15 20.23 -13.59
C ASN A 43 4.78 19.71 -13.13
N ASN A 44 4.78 18.80 -12.15
CA ASN A 44 3.55 18.28 -11.55
C ASN A 44 2.69 19.39 -10.93
N LEU A 45 3.30 20.37 -10.27
CA LEU A 45 2.57 21.53 -9.72
C LEU A 45 1.84 22.33 -10.80
N ARG A 46 2.47 22.55 -11.96
CA ARG A 46 1.83 23.24 -13.10
C ARG A 46 0.65 22.43 -13.66
N LYS A 47 0.84 21.11 -13.83
CA LYS A 47 -0.22 20.20 -14.27
C LYS A 47 -1.41 20.18 -13.29
N LEU A 48 -1.13 20.11 -11.99
CA LEU A 48 -2.15 20.16 -10.93
C LEU A 48 -2.90 21.49 -10.91
N LYS A 49 -2.21 22.62 -11.16
CA LYS A 49 -2.84 23.93 -11.27
C LYS A 49 -3.82 23.99 -12.44
N ARG A 50 -3.47 23.38 -13.58
CA ARG A 50 -4.34 23.24 -14.75
C ARG A 50 -5.58 22.39 -14.43
N LEU A 51 -5.38 21.23 -13.79
CA LEU A 51 -6.47 20.36 -13.32
C LEU A 51 -7.44 21.08 -12.37
N ALA A 52 -6.92 21.96 -11.52
CA ALA A 52 -7.70 22.67 -10.52
C ALA A 52 -8.55 23.84 -11.08
N LYS A 53 -8.61 24.03 -12.40
CA LYS A 53 -9.54 24.95 -13.11
C LYS A 53 -9.85 26.27 -12.37
N GLY A 54 -8.81 27.06 -12.11
CA GLY A 54 -8.95 28.41 -11.52
C GLY A 54 -8.94 28.50 -10.00
N LYS A 55 -8.81 27.38 -9.25
CA LYS A 55 -8.60 27.43 -7.80
C LYS A 55 -7.26 28.05 -7.43
N ASN A 56 -7.19 28.81 -6.34
CA ASN A 56 -5.94 29.41 -5.86
C ASN A 56 -5.06 28.37 -5.14
N TRP A 57 -3.78 28.71 -4.91
CA TRP A 57 -2.82 27.78 -4.28
C TRP A 57 -3.19 27.39 -2.85
N PHE A 58 -3.87 28.26 -2.11
CA PHE A 58 -4.37 27.95 -0.76
C PHE A 58 -5.44 26.85 -0.80
N GLN A 59 -6.42 26.97 -1.70
CA GLN A 59 -7.49 25.96 -1.89
C GLN A 59 -6.92 24.62 -2.33
N ILE A 60 -5.97 24.63 -3.26
CA ILE A 60 -5.28 23.43 -3.72
C ILE A 60 -4.53 22.76 -2.55
N GLY A 61 -3.74 23.55 -1.81
CA GLY A 61 -3.01 23.05 -0.64
C GLY A 61 -3.93 22.50 0.45
N GLU A 62 -5.06 23.16 0.71
CA GLU A 62 -6.05 22.70 1.68
C GLU A 62 -6.71 21.38 1.25
N ALA A 63 -7.05 21.24 -0.04
CA ALA A 63 -7.61 20.00 -0.60
C ALA A 63 -6.60 18.84 -0.49
N PHE A 64 -5.33 19.06 -0.84
CA PHE A 64 -4.27 18.07 -0.66
C PHE A 64 -4.10 17.69 0.81
N ARG A 65 -4.04 18.68 1.71
CA ARG A 65 -3.93 18.45 3.15
C ARG A 65 -5.11 17.63 3.69
N PHE A 66 -6.33 17.93 3.24
CA PHE A 66 -7.53 17.19 3.61
C PHE A 66 -7.47 15.75 3.09
N GLY A 67 -7.17 15.56 1.81
CA GLY A 67 -7.05 14.24 1.17
C GLY A 67 -6.01 13.36 1.85
N PHE A 68 -4.82 13.91 2.13
CA PHE A 68 -3.76 13.21 2.84
C PHE A 68 -4.17 12.78 4.26
N LEU A 69 -4.81 13.68 5.03
CA LEU A 69 -5.31 13.35 6.36
C LEU A 69 -6.44 12.32 6.34
N LYS A 70 -7.29 12.34 5.31
CA LYS A 70 -8.35 11.35 5.11
C LYS A 70 -7.77 9.97 4.79
N LEU A 71 -6.79 9.91 3.89
CA LEU A 71 -6.07 8.68 3.57
C LEU A 71 -5.34 8.11 4.80
N LEU A 72 -4.59 8.94 5.53
CA LEU A 72 -3.93 8.54 6.78
C LEU A 72 -4.92 8.02 7.83
N THR A 73 -6.15 8.55 7.85
CA THR A 73 -7.20 8.08 8.75
C THR A 73 -7.70 6.70 8.35
N LEU A 74 -7.95 6.46 7.05
CA LEU A 74 -8.33 5.14 6.53
C LEU A 74 -7.25 4.09 6.87
N GLU A 75 -5.98 4.37 6.58
CA GLU A 75 -4.88 3.44 6.89
C GLU A 75 -4.78 3.11 8.37
N LYS A 76 -5.01 4.10 9.27
CA LYS A 76 -5.00 3.85 10.72
C LYS A 76 -6.14 2.93 11.17
N ILE A 77 -7.30 3.04 10.55
CA ILE A 77 -8.46 2.19 10.82
C ILE A 77 -8.23 0.80 10.25
N GLU A 78 -7.62 0.68 9.06
CA GLU A 78 -7.21 -0.58 8.47
C GLU A 78 -6.19 -1.32 9.35
N ILE A 79 -5.14 -0.64 9.81
CA ILE A 79 -4.16 -1.20 10.76
C ILE A 79 -4.84 -1.68 12.05
N LEU A 80 -5.82 -0.92 12.56
CA LEU A 80 -6.57 -1.33 13.74
C LEU A 80 -7.38 -2.60 13.48
N SER A 81 -7.96 -2.75 12.29
CA SER A 81 -8.65 -3.97 11.90
C SER A 81 -7.72 -5.18 11.90
N HIS A 82 -6.48 -5.05 11.40
CA HIS A 82 -5.50 -6.16 11.38
C HIS A 82 -5.11 -6.62 12.79
N LYS A 83 -5.12 -5.70 13.75
CA LYS A 83 -4.85 -6.00 15.17
C LYS A 83 -6.02 -6.63 15.91
N ILE A 84 -7.25 -6.40 15.44
CA ILE A 84 -8.47 -6.88 16.10
C ILE A 84 -8.95 -8.19 15.50
N ARG A 85 -8.89 -8.33 14.17
CA ARG A 85 -9.38 -9.49 13.41
C ARG A 85 -8.92 -10.84 13.97
N PRO A 86 -7.64 -11.10 14.30
CA PRO A 86 -7.25 -12.42 14.81
C PRO A 86 -7.85 -12.78 16.18
N TYR A 87 -8.29 -11.78 16.95
CA TYR A 87 -8.93 -11.97 18.25
C TYR A 87 -10.45 -12.03 18.15
N GLU A 88 -11.06 -11.88 16.97
CA GLU A 88 -12.52 -11.85 16.87
C GLU A 88 -13.15 -13.19 17.30
N ILE A 89 -14.21 -13.11 18.11
CA ILE A 89 -14.95 -14.30 18.56
C ILE A 89 -15.79 -14.86 17.40
N LYS A 90 -16.52 -13.97 16.70
CA LYS A 90 -17.32 -14.32 15.54
C LYS A 90 -16.59 -13.91 14.27
N LYS A 91 -16.25 -14.88 13.42
CA LYS A 91 -15.55 -14.69 12.14
C LYS A 91 -16.19 -13.58 11.28
N GLY A 92 -15.35 -12.74 10.69
CA GLY A 92 -15.71 -11.61 9.83
C GLY A 92 -16.32 -10.41 10.57
N SER A 93 -16.34 -10.38 11.89
CA SER A 93 -16.92 -9.25 12.64
C SER A 93 -16.02 -8.01 12.57
N ALA A 94 -14.70 -8.20 12.64
CA ALA A 94 -13.74 -7.13 12.40
C ALA A 94 -13.79 -6.62 10.96
N THR A 95 -14.00 -7.52 9.99
CA THR A 95 -14.15 -7.18 8.57
C THR A 95 -15.38 -6.29 8.33
N ARG A 96 -16.56 -6.71 8.81
CA ARG A 96 -17.79 -5.90 8.73
C ARG A 96 -17.65 -4.55 9.44
N ALA A 97 -17.01 -4.52 10.60
CA ALA A 97 -16.74 -3.28 11.32
C ALA A 97 -15.78 -2.37 10.51
N TYR A 98 -14.73 -2.91 9.92
CA TYR A 98 -13.81 -2.14 9.08
C TYR A 98 -14.51 -1.51 7.86
N GLU A 99 -15.39 -2.25 7.18
CA GLU A 99 -16.15 -1.75 6.03
C GLU A 99 -17.08 -0.58 6.41
N GLU A 100 -17.81 -0.73 7.50
CA GLU A 100 -18.67 0.34 8.04
C GLU A 100 -17.85 1.56 8.46
N ALA A 101 -16.76 1.35 9.21
CA ALA A 101 -15.83 2.40 9.59
C ALA A 101 -15.28 3.16 8.37
N SER A 102 -14.94 2.43 7.30
CA SER A 102 -14.48 2.99 6.04
C SER A 102 -15.58 3.81 5.34
N ARG A 103 -16.83 3.34 5.35
CA ARG A 103 -17.99 4.07 4.82
C ARG A 103 -18.23 5.39 5.58
N ILE A 104 -18.11 5.40 6.90
CA ILE A 104 -18.22 6.60 7.74
C ILE A 104 -17.13 7.63 7.37
N ILE A 105 -15.87 7.19 7.22
CA ILE A 105 -14.76 8.08 6.84
C ILE A 105 -14.94 8.60 5.42
N LYS A 106 -15.37 7.77 4.46
CA LYS A 106 -15.63 8.17 3.07
C LYS A 106 -16.63 9.32 2.99
N LYS A 107 -17.67 9.34 3.84
CA LYS A 107 -18.69 10.41 3.92
C LYS A 107 -18.21 11.71 4.58
N ALA A 108 -17.00 11.76 5.13
CA ALA A 108 -16.47 12.98 5.73
C ALA A 108 -15.84 13.91 4.67
N PHE A 109 -16.33 15.15 4.59
CA PHE A 109 -15.86 16.20 3.65
C PHE A 109 -15.39 17.50 4.34
N SER A 110 -15.11 17.45 5.65
CA SER A 110 -14.50 18.57 6.38
C SER A 110 -13.61 18.07 7.51
N PHE A 111 -12.65 18.89 7.98
CA PHE A 111 -11.74 18.49 9.05
C PHE A 111 -12.46 18.10 10.36
N LYS A 112 -13.54 18.82 10.70
CA LYS A 112 -14.38 18.51 11.87
C LYS A 112 -15.07 17.16 11.70
N LYS A 113 -15.72 16.93 10.55
CA LYS A 113 -16.38 15.65 10.24
C LYS A 113 -15.39 14.49 10.16
N LEU A 114 -14.20 14.69 9.61
CA LEU A 114 -13.15 13.66 9.55
C LEU A 114 -12.67 13.28 10.96
N ARG A 115 -12.51 14.25 11.86
CA ARG A 115 -12.15 13.99 13.27
C ARG A 115 -13.24 13.19 13.98
N GLN A 116 -14.51 13.51 13.76
CA GLN A 116 -15.65 12.77 14.30
C GLN A 116 -15.71 11.35 13.74
N ALA A 117 -15.67 11.22 12.41
CA ALA A 117 -15.65 9.94 11.69
C ALA A 117 -14.53 9.02 12.19
N LYS A 118 -13.33 9.57 12.43
CA LYS A 118 -12.22 8.80 13.01
C LYS A 118 -12.56 8.23 14.40
N ARG A 119 -13.17 9.03 15.28
CA ARG A 119 -13.54 8.59 16.64
C ARG A 119 -14.59 7.48 16.57
N GLU A 120 -15.60 7.68 15.74
CA GLU A 120 -16.68 6.72 15.51
C GLU A 120 -16.16 5.41 14.92
N ALA A 121 -15.39 5.47 13.83
CA ALA A 121 -14.72 4.33 13.21
C ALA A 121 -13.83 3.55 14.19
N THR A 122 -13.06 4.26 15.03
CA THR A 122 -12.23 3.62 16.06
C THR A 122 -13.09 2.93 17.11
N SER A 123 -14.17 3.57 17.56
CA SER A 123 -15.09 2.98 18.54
C SER A 123 -15.78 1.73 17.98
N LEU A 124 -16.18 1.75 16.71
CA LEU A 124 -16.87 0.65 16.07
C LEU A 124 -15.99 -0.61 16.04
N LEU A 125 -14.73 -0.46 15.62
CA LEU A 125 -13.76 -1.56 15.63
C LEU A 125 -13.48 -2.08 17.06
N ARG A 126 -13.30 -1.18 18.03
CA ARG A 126 -13.03 -1.57 19.43
C ARG A 126 -14.19 -2.30 20.11
N LYS A 127 -15.44 -2.11 19.64
CA LYS A 127 -16.63 -2.80 20.14
C LYS A 127 -16.75 -4.24 19.64
N VAL A 128 -15.93 -4.66 18.68
CA VAL A 128 -15.88 -6.07 18.24
C VAL A 128 -15.48 -6.93 19.43
N SER A 129 -16.32 -7.93 19.74
CA SER A 129 -16.06 -8.91 20.79
C SER A 129 -14.79 -9.70 20.47
N GLN A 130 -13.87 -9.74 21.43
CA GLN A 130 -12.54 -10.28 21.27
C GLN A 130 -12.23 -11.33 22.33
N ASP A 131 -11.66 -12.44 21.89
CA ASP A 131 -11.04 -13.45 22.75
C ASP A 131 -9.56 -13.10 22.93
N LYS A 132 -9.22 -12.60 24.13
CA LYS A 132 -7.86 -12.15 24.47
C LYS A 132 -6.94 -13.25 24.98
N THR A 133 -7.43 -14.49 25.13
CA THR A 133 -6.57 -15.62 25.50
C THR A 133 -5.85 -16.22 24.29
N ARG A 134 -6.19 -15.79 23.07
CA ARG A 134 -5.49 -16.22 21.84
C ARG A 134 -4.07 -15.65 21.78
N HIS A 135 -3.19 -16.40 21.12
CA HIS A 135 -1.83 -15.98 20.77
C HIS A 135 -1.65 -16.00 19.24
N PRO A 136 -2.11 -14.96 18.52
CA PRO A 136 -2.01 -14.88 17.06
C PRO A 136 -0.58 -14.94 16.54
N LEU A 137 -0.38 -15.67 15.45
CA LEU A 137 0.86 -15.62 14.68
C LEU A 137 1.01 -14.25 14.03
N LYS A 138 2.23 -13.70 14.03
CA LYS A 138 2.57 -12.45 13.36
C LYS A 138 3.10 -12.74 11.97
N VAL A 139 2.33 -12.33 10.96
CA VAL A 139 2.68 -12.55 9.55
C VAL A 139 3.01 -11.22 8.89
N GLY A 140 4.17 -11.15 8.25
CA GLY A 140 4.59 -10.02 7.45
C GLY A 140 4.11 -10.19 6.01
N VAL A 141 3.40 -9.22 5.44
CA VAL A 141 3.04 -9.19 4.02
C VAL A 141 3.93 -8.17 3.32
N VAL A 142 4.74 -8.62 2.38
CA VAL A 142 5.70 -7.82 1.62
C VAL A 142 5.50 -8.02 0.12
N GLY A 143 5.89 -7.06 -0.71
CA GLY A 143 5.66 -7.16 -2.15
C GLY A 143 5.58 -5.83 -2.85
N GLU A 144 5.19 -5.89 -4.13
CA GLU A 144 4.93 -4.73 -4.98
C GLU A 144 3.80 -3.85 -4.40
N VAL A 145 3.93 -2.53 -4.54
CA VAL A 145 3.07 -1.58 -3.85
C VAL A 145 1.59 -1.74 -4.18
N TYR A 146 1.22 -1.83 -5.46
CA TYR A 146 -0.18 -1.93 -5.84
C TYR A 146 -0.79 -3.26 -5.40
N THR A 147 -0.09 -4.36 -5.66
CA THR A 147 -0.58 -5.71 -5.38
C THR A 147 -0.73 -5.97 -3.88
N VAL A 148 0.13 -5.40 -3.04
CA VAL A 148 -0.01 -5.47 -1.58
C VAL A 148 -1.17 -4.60 -1.07
N LEU A 149 -1.42 -3.45 -1.71
CA LEU A 149 -2.42 -2.48 -1.24
C LEU A 149 -3.85 -2.74 -1.74
N GLU A 150 -4.02 -3.35 -2.92
CA GLU A 150 -5.33 -3.60 -3.53
C GLU A 150 -5.82 -5.02 -3.17
N PRO A 151 -6.79 -5.17 -2.25
CA PRO A 151 -7.22 -6.48 -1.76
C PRO A 151 -7.72 -7.40 -2.87
N TYR A 152 -8.36 -6.85 -3.91
CA TYR A 152 -8.86 -7.66 -5.02
C TYR A 152 -7.72 -8.40 -5.75
N THR A 153 -6.62 -7.69 -6.01
CA THR A 153 -5.47 -8.25 -6.74
C THR A 153 -4.72 -9.32 -5.96
N ASN A 154 -4.84 -9.32 -4.63
CA ASN A 154 -4.17 -10.28 -3.75
C ASN A 154 -5.08 -11.31 -3.10
N LEU A 155 -6.28 -11.50 -3.64
CA LEU A 155 -7.27 -12.46 -3.15
C LEU A 155 -7.64 -12.20 -1.68
N GLU A 156 -7.63 -10.95 -1.24
CA GLU A 156 -7.91 -10.49 0.12
C GLU A 156 -7.06 -11.18 1.20
N ILE A 157 -5.78 -11.41 0.91
CA ILE A 157 -4.88 -12.18 1.78
C ILE A 157 -4.81 -11.65 3.22
N GLU A 158 -4.85 -10.32 3.41
CA GLU A 158 -4.83 -9.71 4.75
C GLU A 158 -6.09 -10.02 5.57
N THR A 159 -7.25 -10.12 4.90
CA THR A 159 -8.50 -10.55 5.52
C THR A 159 -8.43 -12.03 5.82
N LYS A 160 -8.10 -12.88 4.83
CA LYS A 160 -8.02 -14.33 4.98
C LYS A 160 -7.09 -14.75 6.12
N LEU A 161 -5.87 -14.21 6.15
CA LEU A 161 -4.91 -14.49 7.22
C LEU A 161 -5.43 -14.06 8.60
N GLY A 162 -6.04 -12.86 8.68
CA GLY A 162 -6.58 -12.40 9.96
C GLY A 162 -7.76 -13.23 10.44
N GLU A 163 -8.64 -13.69 9.55
CA GLU A 163 -9.73 -14.59 9.89
C GLU A 163 -9.24 -16.02 10.24
N MET A 164 -8.04 -16.39 9.81
CA MET A 164 -7.33 -17.60 10.23
C MET A 164 -6.59 -17.43 11.57
N GLY A 165 -6.67 -16.25 12.20
CA GLY A 165 -6.05 -15.99 13.50
C GLY A 165 -4.65 -15.38 13.44
N CYS A 166 -4.22 -14.81 12.31
CA CYS A 166 -2.92 -14.14 12.18
C CYS A 166 -3.03 -12.61 12.37
N GLU A 167 -2.08 -12.01 13.09
CA GLU A 167 -1.89 -10.56 13.08
C GLU A 167 -1.02 -10.16 11.88
N VAL A 168 -1.64 -9.48 10.91
CA VAL A 168 -0.98 -9.12 9.64
C VAL A 168 -0.30 -7.75 9.73
N HIS A 169 0.95 -7.67 9.28
CA HIS A 169 1.72 -6.43 9.18
C HIS A 169 2.28 -6.27 7.78
N ARG A 170 2.17 -5.07 7.19
CA ARG A 170 2.85 -4.72 5.94
C ARG A 170 3.72 -3.46 6.05
N PRO A 171 4.87 -3.41 5.35
CA PRO A 171 5.76 -2.26 5.39
C PRO A 171 5.29 -1.14 4.44
N VAL A 172 4.45 -1.48 3.46
CA VAL A 172 3.94 -0.63 2.38
C VAL A 172 2.58 -0.04 2.76
N TRP A 173 2.46 1.28 2.60
CA TRP A 173 1.25 2.07 2.85
C TRP A 173 1.21 3.23 1.84
N ALA A 174 0.02 3.57 1.35
CA ALA A 174 -0.16 4.63 0.34
C ALA A 174 0.39 5.97 0.83
N THR A 175 0.17 6.37 2.08
CA THR A 175 0.73 7.62 2.62
C THR A 175 2.25 7.62 2.65
N LYS A 176 2.86 6.50 3.03
CA LYS A 176 4.33 6.36 3.05
C LYS A 176 4.91 6.35 1.63
N TYR A 177 4.21 5.70 0.70
CA TYR A 177 4.57 5.67 -0.71
C TYR A 177 4.52 7.08 -1.31
N MET A 178 3.44 7.83 -1.08
CA MET A 178 3.32 9.23 -1.49
C MET A 178 4.42 10.12 -0.89
N ILE A 179 4.73 9.97 0.40
CA ILE A 179 5.84 10.70 1.02
C ILE A 179 7.18 10.33 0.34
N SER A 180 7.37 9.05 -0.02
CA SER A 180 8.60 8.61 -0.68
C SER A 180 8.76 9.11 -2.12
N MET A 181 7.70 9.58 -2.76
CA MET A 181 7.77 10.25 -4.08
C MET A 181 8.29 11.68 -3.99
N LEU A 182 8.28 12.30 -2.82
CA LEU A 182 8.78 13.66 -2.63
C LEU A 182 10.32 13.65 -2.56
N PRO A 183 11.03 14.40 -3.45
CA PRO A 183 12.49 14.33 -3.58
C PRO A 183 13.27 14.59 -2.28
N ILE A 184 12.75 15.46 -1.40
CA ILE A 184 13.34 15.80 -0.09
C ILE A 184 13.50 14.56 0.80
N PHE A 185 12.69 13.52 0.58
CA PHE A 185 12.69 12.29 1.36
C PHE A 185 13.42 11.11 0.68
N ASN A 186 14.11 11.31 -0.45
CA ASN A 186 14.76 10.22 -1.18
C ASN A 186 15.84 9.47 -0.37
N HIS A 187 16.59 10.15 0.51
CA HIS A 187 17.65 9.52 1.34
C HIS A 187 17.30 9.39 2.84
N TRP A 188 16.37 10.22 3.32
CA TRP A 188 15.98 10.30 4.74
C TRP A 188 14.54 9.83 5.00
N GLY A 189 13.85 9.42 3.94
CA GLY A 189 12.45 9.05 3.98
C GLY A 189 12.17 7.65 4.50
N PRO A 190 10.90 7.21 4.39
CA PRO A 190 10.41 5.95 4.95
C PRO A 190 11.19 4.69 4.53
N ARG A 191 11.90 4.75 3.39
CA ARG A 191 12.69 3.65 2.82
C ARG A 191 14.06 3.43 3.47
N ARG A 192 14.61 4.41 4.20
CA ARG A 192 15.98 4.37 4.76
C ARG A 192 16.24 3.15 5.64
N LYS A 193 15.31 2.80 6.53
CA LYS A 193 15.44 1.65 7.43
C LYS A 193 15.45 0.32 6.69
N TYR A 194 14.66 0.20 5.61
CA TYR A 194 14.61 -1.02 4.79
C TYR A 194 15.90 -1.17 3.98
N ARG A 195 16.41 -0.06 3.41
CA ARG A 195 17.73 -0.02 2.75
C ARG A 195 18.86 -0.46 3.69
N LYS A 196 18.87 0.04 4.92
CA LYS A 196 19.85 -0.37 5.94
C LYS A 196 19.75 -1.87 6.27
N ALA A 197 18.54 -2.39 6.42
CA ALA A 197 18.30 -3.80 6.73
C ALA A 197 18.63 -4.73 5.56
N ALA A 198 18.36 -4.32 4.32
CA ALA A 198 18.61 -5.10 3.11
C ALA A 198 20.07 -5.07 2.65
N ARG A 199 20.90 -4.13 3.12
CA ARG A 199 22.28 -3.92 2.67
C ARG A 199 23.17 -5.18 2.62
N PRO A 200 23.07 -6.16 3.55
CA PRO A 200 23.82 -7.42 3.45
C PRO A 200 23.46 -8.28 2.23
N TYR A 201 22.24 -8.11 1.70
CA TYR A 201 21.67 -8.92 0.64
C TYR A 201 21.57 -8.19 -0.71
N LEU A 202 21.38 -6.87 -0.67
CA LEU A 202 21.16 -6.03 -1.84
C LEU A 202 21.92 -4.71 -1.68
N LYS A 203 23.03 -4.56 -2.41
CA LYS A 203 23.89 -3.36 -2.35
C LYS A 203 23.32 -2.18 -3.16
N GLN A 204 22.63 -2.46 -4.26
CA GLN A 204 22.03 -1.46 -5.15
C GLN A 204 20.54 -1.73 -5.31
N GLU A 205 19.71 -0.68 -5.41
CA GLU A 205 18.26 -0.84 -5.51
C GLU A 205 17.85 -1.34 -6.91
N ALA A 206 17.10 -2.45 -6.96
CA ALA A 206 16.58 -3.03 -8.21
C ALA A 206 15.26 -2.40 -8.69
N GLY A 207 15.00 -1.15 -8.30
CA GLY A 207 13.73 -0.45 -8.55
C GLY A 207 12.56 -1.01 -7.72
N GLY A 208 11.38 -0.40 -7.91
CA GLY A 208 10.13 -0.82 -7.26
C GLY A 208 10.24 -0.96 -5.73
N GLU A 209 9.55 -1.96 -5.19
CA GLU A 209 9.48 -2.29 -3.76
C GLU A 209 10.53 -3.33 -3.34
N CYS A 210 11.40 -3.80 -4.24
CA CYS A 210 12.39 -4.85 -3.97
C CYS A 210 13.18 -4.62 -2.67
N ILE A 211 13.68 -3.40 -2.46
CA ILE A 211 14.42 -3.02 -1.24
C ILE A 211 13.55 -3.04 0.03
N VAL A 212 12.26 -2.72 -0.12
CA VAL A 212 11.26 -2.74 0.96
C VAL A 212 10.84 -4.18 1.26
N SER A 213 10.71 -5.04 0.24
CA SER A 213 10.41 -6.46 0.39
C SER A 213 11.53 -7.18 1.15
N ILE A 214 12.78 -7.02 0.71
CA ILE A 214 13.95 -7.63 1.37
C ILE A 214 14.16 -7.03 2.76
N GLY A 215 14.23 -5.70 2.85
CA GLY A 215 14.49 -5.02 4.12
C GLY A 215 13.36 -5.20 5.14
N GLY A 216 12.11 -5.27 4.67
CA GLY A 216 10.94 -5.57 5.47
C GLY A 216 11.01 -6.97 6.07
N THR A 217 11.31 -7.98 5.23
CA THR A 217 11.52 -9.36 5.66
C THR A 217 12.61 -9.46 6.73
N VAL A 218 13.78 -8.86 6.51
CA VAL A 218 14.88 -8.84 7.50
C VAL A 218 14.44 -8.19 8.82
N LEU A 219 13.69 -7.09 8.76
CA LEU A 219 13.20 -6.42 9.97
C LEU A 219 12.11 -7.22 10.69
N TYR A 220 11.25 -7.93 9.98
CA TYR A 220 10.23 -8.80 10.57
C TYR A 220 10.85 -10.01 11.24
N ALA A 221 11.82 -10.68 10.59
CA ALA A 221 12.59 -11.77 11.19
C ALA A 221 13.25 -11.34 12.50
N LYS A 222 13.94 -10.19 12.51
CA LYS A 222 14.56 -9.63 13.72
C LYS A 222 13.58 -9.26 14.84
N ARG A 223 12.28 -9.19 14.55
CA ARG A 223 11.21 -8.88 15.51
C ARG A 223 10.44 -10.11 15.96
N GLY A 224 10.88 -11.32 15.57
CA GLY A 224 10.22 -12.58 15.91
C GLY A 224 8.86 -12.72 15.24
N PHE A 225 8.77 -12.40 13.95
CA PHE A 225 7.59 -12.74 13.14
C PHE A 225 7.63 -14.21 12.76
N ASP A 226 6.46 -14.85 12.76
CA ASP A 226 6.31 -16.29 12.55
C ASP A 226 6.36 -16.68 11.07
N GLY A 227 6.20 -15.73 10.16
CA GLY A 227 6.34 -15.98 8.73
C GLY A 227 6.11 -14.75 7.86
N ILE A 228 6.43 -14.90 6.58
CA ILE A 228 6.32 -13.87 5.55
C ILE A 228 5.51 -14.39 4.37
N VAL A 229 4.56 -13.58 3.91
CA VAL A 229 3.93 -13.75 2.60
C VAL A 229 4.49 -12.69 1.67
N HIS A 230 5.22 -13.14 0.65
CA HIS A 230 5.75 -12.30 -0.42
C HIS A 230 4.78 -12.32 -1.59
N ILE A 231 4.30 -11.15 -2.00
CA ILE A 231 3.32 -10.98 -3.07
C ILE A 231 4.00 -10.29 -4.25
N ALA A 232 3.96 -10.94 -5.41
CA ALA A 232 4.57 -10.43 -6.63
C ALA A 232 3.57 -10.48 -7.78
N PRO A 233 3.39 -9.38 -8.55
CA PRO A 233 2.69 -9.47 -9.81
C PRO A 233 3.50 -10.35 -10.78
N PHE A 234 2.81 -11.13 -11.59
CA PHE A 234 3.42 -11.96 -12.63
C PHE A 234 4.30 -11.07 -13.51
N THR A 235 5.51 -11.54 -13.81
CA THR A 235 6.54 -10.83 -14.61
C THR A 235 7.09 -9.53 -13.98
N CYS A 236 6.79 -9.19 -12.72
CA CYS A 236 7.35 -8.02 -12.05
C CYS A 236 8.85 -8.18 -11.74
N LEU A 237 9.71 -7.58 -12.56
CA LEU A 237 11.17 -7.74 -12.44
C LEU A 237 11.74 -7.43 -11.04
N PRO A 238 11.39 -6.30 -10.38
CA PRO A 238 11.90 -6.02 -9.04
C PRO A 238 11.55 -7.10 -8.01
N GLU A 239 10.35 -7.67 -8.08
CA GLU A 239 9.92 -8.69 -7.13
C GLU A 239 10.44 -10.09 -7.49
N ILE A 240 10.72 -10.38 -8.76
CA ILE A 240 11.47 -11.59 -9.16
C ILE A 240 12.90 -11.55 -8.58
N VAL A 241 13.57 -10.39 -8.67
CA VAL A 241 14.87 -10.17 -8.04
C VAL A 241 14.76 -10.32 -6.51
N ALA A 242 13.72 -9.75 -5.91
CA ALA A 242 13.46 -9.89 -4.48
C ALA A 242 13.29 -11.36 -4.09
N GLN A 243 12.48 -12.15 -4.81
CA GLN A 243 12.22 -13.57 -4.54
C GLN A 243 13.51 -14.40 -4.52
N GLY A 244 14.40 -14.19 -5.50
CA GLY A 244 15.71 -14.85 -5.54
C GLY A 244 16.55 -14.55 -4.30
N ILE A 245 16.55 -13.29 -3.85
CA ILE A 245 17.28 -12.85 -2.66
C ILE A 245 16.62 -13.36 -1.37
N LEU A 246 15.28 -13.33 -1.30
CA LEU A 246 14.50 -13.81 -0.16
C LEU A 246 14.76 -15.28 0.13
N SER A 247 15.10 -16.09 -0.88
CA SER A 247 15.52 -17.48 -0.68
C SER A 247 16.78 -17.60 0.19
N LYS A 248 17.70 -16.63 0.10
CA LYS A 248 18.87 -16.55 1.00
C LYS A 248 18.49 -15.99 2.36
N VAL A 249 17.67 -14.92 2.41
CA VAL A 249 17.19 -14.34 3.68
C VAL A 249 16.45 -15.38 4.54
N LYS A 250 15.61 -16.22 3.91
CA LYS A 250 14.92 -17.35 4.56
C LYS A 250 15.88 -18.29 5.28
N LYS A 251 16.98 -18.67 4.62
CA LYS A 251 18.00 -19.58 5.19
C LYS A 251 18.81 -18.90 6.29
N ASP A 252 19.26 -17.67 6.05
CA ASP A 252 20.14 -16.96 6.98
C ASP A 252 19.43 -16.54 8.27
N LEU A 253 18.12 -16.27 8.23
CA LEU A 253 17.34 -15.76 9.35
C LEU A 253 16.27 -16.73 9.88
N ASP A 254 16.24 -17.95 9.36
CA ASP A 254 15.31 -19.02 9.76
C ASP A 254 13.83 -18.55 9.87
N ILE A 255 13.37 -17.81 8.86
CA ILE A 255 11.99 -17.33 8.78
C ILE A 255 11.27 -17.96 7.57
N PRO A 256 10.11 -18.61 7.74
CA PRO A 256 9.39 -19.18 6.60
C PRO A 256 8.85 -18.06 5.71
N ILE A 257 9.02 -18.24 4.40
CA ILE A 257 8.54 -17.33 3.37
C ILE A 257 7.70 -18.12 2.37
N LEU A 258 6.46 -17.69 2.17
CA LEU A 258 5.55 -18.14 1.11
C LEU A 258 5.50 -17.05 0.04
N THR A 259 5.82 -17.39 -1.21
CA THR A 259 5.69 -16.46 -2.33
C THR A 259 4.42 -16.76 -3.13
N LEU A 260 3.59 -15.73 -3.33
CA LEU A 260 2.40 -15.75 -4.17
C LEU A 260 2.67 -14.87 -5.40
N VAL A 261 2.70 -15.50 -6.58
CA VAL A 261 2.78 -14.79 -7.86
C VAL A 261 1.37 -14.68 -8.43
N LEU A 262 0.92 -13.47 -8.70
CA LEU A 262 -0.47 -13.16 -9.02
C LEU A 262 -0.59 -12.43 -10.37
N ASP A 263 -1.64 -12.73 -11.13
CA ASP A 263 -2.01 -12.02 -12.36
C ASP A 263 -3.52 -11.70 -12.37
N GLU A 264 -4.01 -11.06 -13.44
CA GLU A 264 -5.44 -10.79 -13.62
C GLU A 264 -6.31 -12.03 -13.84
N HIS A 265 -5.72 -13.18 -14.18
CA HIS A 265 -6.42 -14.45 -14.43
C HIS A 265 -6.50 -15.27 -13.13
N THR A 266 -7.12 -14.69 -12.10
CA THR A 266 -7.29 -15.40 -10.83
C THR A 266 -8.32 -16.52 -10.97
N ALA A 267 -7.90 -17.78 -10.84
CA ALA A 267 -8.77 -18.97 -10.81
C ALA A 267 -9.50 -19.15 -9.45
N GLN A 268 -10.01 -18.06 -8.88
CA GLN A 268 -10.76 -18.11 -7.63
C GLN A 268 -12.18 -18.61 -7.93
N ALA A 269 -12.44 -19.88 -7.59
CA ALA A 269 -13.76 -20.53 -7.65
C ALA A 269 -14.68 -20.07 -6.51
#